data_AF-W4SCK6-F1
#
_entry.id   AF-W4SCK6-F1
#
_cell.length_a   1.000
_cell.length_b   1.000
_cell.length_c   1.000
_cell.angle_alpha   90.00
_cell.angle_beta   90.00
_cell.angle_gamma   90.00
#
_symmetry.space_group_name_H-M   'P 1'
#
loop_
_entity.id
_entity.type
_entity.pdbx_description
1 polymer ?
#
loop_
_entity_poly.entity_id
_entity_poly.type
_entity_poly.pdbx_seq_one_letter_code
_entity_poly.pdbx_strand_id
1 'polypeptide(L)'
;MRISIALLSVALLVLGCSAVSAAKTRQPVAYPTELYGVWDLGPQSCELPVNPDSDSPIHIEKAQLRGYEHQETPVSVRLVSTNPHAWAISAIADFAIGTRTDNLYVLKGEHLVISDGESVRQYRRCK
;
A
#
# COMPACT_ATOMS: atom_id res chain seq x y z
N MET A 1 -62.03 27.52 -52.19
CA MET A 1 -61.65 26.11 -52.48
C MET A 1 -60.13 26.04 -52.55
N ARG A 2 -59.54 25.02 -51.91
CA ARG A 2 -58.11 24.63 -51.87
C ARG A 2 -57.23 25.18 -50.73
N ILE A 3 -57.28 24.36 -49.68
CA ILE A 3 -56.37 24.10 -48.57
C ILE A 3 -54.91 23.97 -49.03
N SER A 4 -53.97 24.43 -48.21
CA SER A 4 -52.61 23.86 -48.16
C SER A 4 -52.11 23.90 -46.72
N ILE A 5 -52.14 22.72 -46.09
CA ILE A 5 -51.60 22.42 -44.76
C ILE A 5 -50.11 22.09 -44.96
N ALA A 6 -49.23 22.78 -44.25
CA ALA A 6 -47.85 22.36 -44.09
C ALA A 6 -47.61 22.05 -42.61
N LEU A 7 -47.65 20.76 -42.28
CA LEU A 7 -47.24 20.22 -40.99
C LEU A 7 -45.71 20.32 -40.88
N LEU A 8 -45.21 21.18 -40.00
CA LEU A 8 -43.81 21.12 -39.56
C LEU A 8 -43.72 20.18 -38.34
N SER A 9 -43.20 18.98 -38.57
CA SER A 9 -42.81 18.03 -37.52
C SER A 9 -41.50 18.51 -36.89
N VAL A 10 -41.57 19.07 -35.67
CA VAL A 10 -40.38 19.36 -34.86
C VAL A 10 -40.02 18.09 -34.08
N ALA A 11 -38.99 17.38 -34.53
CA ALA A 11 -38.38 16.29 -33.77
C ALA A 11 -37.46 16.88 -32.69
N LEU A 12 -37.92 16.93 -31.43
CA LEU A 12 -37.06 17.19 -30.28
C LEU A 12 -36.18 15.95 -30.03
N LEU A 13 -34.92 16.01 -30.45
CA LEU A 13 -33.87 15.09 -30.01
C LEU A 13 -33.55 15.38 -28.54
N VAL A 14 -34.06 14.53 -27.65
CA VAL A 14 -33.68 14.52 -26.24
C VAL A 14 -32.23 14.03 -26.15
N LEU A 15 -31.28 14.95 -25.99
CA LEU A 15 -29.91 14.63 -25.59
C LEU A 15 -29.96 14.08 -24.15
N GLY A 16 -30.01 12.75 -24.04
CA GLY A 16 -29.83 12.07 -22.77
C GLY A 16 -28.39 12.20 -22.30
N CYS A 17 -28.13 13.09 -21.33
CA CYS A 17 -26.89 13.11 -20.57
C CYS A 17 -26.75 11.80 -19.78
N SER A 18 -26.11 10.80 -20.39
CA SER A 18 -25.65 9.62 -19.66
C SER A 18 -24.46 10.06 -18.80
N ALA A 19 -24.71 10.29 -17.51
CA ALA A 19 -23.65 10.48 -16.53
C ALA A 19 -22.87 9.16 -16.40
N VAL A 20 -21.79 9.02 -17.18
CA VAL A 20 -20.82 7.95 -17.00
C VAL A 20 -20.15 8.18 -15.65
N SER A 21 -20.55 7.42 -14.64
CA SER A 21 -19.82 7.35 -13.38
C SER A 21 -18.43 6.80 -13.67
N ALA A 22 -17.43 7.68 -13.69
CA ALA A 22 -16.04 7.30 -13.78
C ALA A 22 -15.69 6.45 -12.56
N ALA A 23 -15.50 5.15 -12.76
CA ALA A 23 -14.93 4.27 -11.74
C ALA A 23 -13.53 4.82 -11.42
N LYS A 24 -13.39 5.43 -10.24
CA LYS A 24 -12.12 5.98 -9.77
C LYS A 24 -11.19 4.80 -9.49
N THR A 25 -10.27 4.50 -10.42
CA THR A 25 -9.23 3.49 -10.21
C THR A 25 -8.47 3.85 -8.94
N ARG A 26 -8.65 3.04 -7.88
CA ARG A 26 -7.99 3.27 -6.61
C ARG A 26 -6.50 3.00 -6.83
N GLN A 27 -5.67 4.01 -6.63
CA GLN A 27 -4.22 3.85 -6.71
C GLN A 27 -3.78 2.81 -5.67
N PRO A 28 -2.87 1.89 -6.01
CA PRO A 28 -2.36 0.91 -5.07
C PRO A 28 -1.67 1.63 -3.91
N VAL A 29 -1.95 1.17 -2.69
CA VAL A 29 -1.26 1.66 -1.48
C VAL A 29 0.18 1.15 -1.53
N ALA A 30 1.12 1.98 -1.11
CA ALA A 30 2.54 1.67 -1.17
C ALA A 30 3.20 1.95 0.18
N TYR A 31 4.22 1.15 0.51
CA TYR A 31 5.09 1.46 1.65
C TYR A 31 5.81 2.81 1.43
N PRO A 32 6.09 3.57 2.52
CA PRO A 32 6.97 4.73 2.48
C PRO A 32 8.34 4.40 1.87
N THR A 33 8.85 5.28 1.01
CA THR A 33 10.13 5.09 0.30
C THR A 33 11.32 4.92 1.24
N GLU A 34 11.26 5.54 2.41
CA GLU A 34 12.28 5.53 3.45
C GLU A 34 12.43 4.14 4.09
N LEU A 35 11.37 3.32 4.02
CA LEU A 35 11.39 1.94 4.48
C LEU A 35 11.96 0.97 3.44
N TYR A 36 12.14 1.37 2.17
CA TYR A 36 12.60 0.43 1.14
C TYR A 36 14.00 -0.08 1.43
N GLY A 37 14.22 -1.38 1.27
CA GLY A 37 15.53 -2.01 1.46
C GLY A 37 15.45 -3.34 2.20
N VAL A 38 16.63 -3.87 2.51
CA VAL A 38 16.80 -5.11 3.27
C VAL A 38 17.07 -4.76 4.74
N TRP A 39 16.32 -5.37 5.63
CA TRP A 39 16.33 -5.10 7.07
C TRP A 39 16.49 -6.40 7.83
N ASP A 40 17.57 -6.53 8.58
CA ASP A 40 17.83 -7.71 9.41
C ASP A 40 17.67 -7.39 10.89
N LEU A 41 17.43 -8.40 11.71
CA LEU A 41 17.31 -8.21 13.15
C LEU A 41 18.62 -7.67 13.72
N GLY A 42 18.52 -6.61 14.53
CA GLY A 42 19.68 -5.96 15.13
C GLY A 42 20.37 -6.80 16.21
N PRO A 43 21.49 -6.30 16.78
CA PRO A 43 21.83 -4.87 16.86
C PRO A 43 22.74 -4.33 15.76
N GLN A 44 23.39 -5.19 14.98
CA GLN A 44 24.33 -4.78 13.91
C GLN A 44 23.67 -4.81 12.54
N SER A 45 24.15 -3.98 11.61
CA SER A 45 23.77 -4.11 10.20
C SER A 45 24.27 -5.46 9.67
N CYS A 46 23.42 -6.13 8.90
CA CYS A 46 23.84 -7.29 8.13
C CYS A 46 24.58 -6.85 6.85
N GLU A 47 25.42 -7.72 6.31
CA GLU A 47 26.12 -7.53 5.03
C GLU A 47 25.44 -8.40 3.97
N LEU A 48 25.21 -7.85 2.78
CA LEU A 48 24.66 -8.60 1.66
C LEU A 48 25.74 -9.46 0.98
N PRO A 49 25.40 -10.65 0.44
CA PRO A 49 24.08 -11.27 0.45
C PRO A 49 23.75 -11.96 1.78
N VAL A 50 22.48 -11.89 2.15
CA VAL A 50 21.94 -12.62 3.32
C VAL A 50 21.56 -14.05 2.98
N ASN A 51 21.46 -14.90 4.01
CA ASN A 51 20.89 -16.24 3.88
C ASN A 51 19.38 -16.13 3.56
N PRO A 52 18.90 -16.62 2.40
CA PRO A 52 17.48 -16.56 2.07
C PRO A 52 16.61 -17.46 2.96
N ASP A 53 17.21 -18.48 3.60
CA ASP A 53 16.49 -19.46 4.43
C ASP A 53 16.41 -19.07 5.91
N SER A 54 16.72 -17.80 6.22
CA SER A 54 16.70 -17.27 7.58
C SER A 54 15.41 -16.49 7.82
N ASP A 55 14.82 -16.62 9.01
CA ASP A 55 13.59 -15.91 9.41
C ASP A 55 13.70 -14.37 9.28
N SER A 56 14.94 -13.87 9.25
CA SER A 56 15.31 -12.51 8.85
C SER A 56 16.46 -12.57 7.83
N PRO A 57 16.60 -11.60 6.90
CA PRO A 57 15.97 -10.27 6.90
C PRO A 57 14.58 -10.22 6.27
N ILE A 58 13.92 -9.07 6.45
CA ILE A 58 12.76 -8.65 5.65
C ILE A 58 13.20 -7.72 4.52
N HIS A 59 12.52 -7.81 3.38
CA HIS A 59 12.73 -6.97 2.21
C HIS A 59 11.48 -6.11 2.01
N ILE A 60 11.63 -4.80 2.14
CA ILE A 60 10.52 -3.86 1.94
C ILE A 60 10.69 -3.18 0.58
N GLU A 61 9.66 -3.26 -0.25
CA GLU A 61 9.54 -2.63 -1.56
C GLU A 61 8.24 -1.83 -1.65
N LYS A 62 8.04 -1.14 -2.77
CA LYS A 62 6.87 -0.28 -2.99
C LYS A 62 5.54 -0.94 -2.64
N ALA A 63 5.32 -2.15 -3.16
CA ALA A 63 4.02 -2.81 -3.06
C ALA A 63 4.00 -3.97 -2.06
N GLN A 64 5.13 -4.28 -1.40
CA GLN A 64 5.24 -5.52 -0.65
C GLN A 64 6.37 -5.50 0.38
N LEU A 65 6.15 -6.18 1.49
CA LEU A 65 7.19 -6.67 2.39
C LEU A 65 7.31 -8.18 2.21
N ARG A 66 8.53 -8.70 2.08
CA ARG A 66 8.82 -10.14 1.99
C ARG A 66 9.75 -10.58 3.12
N GLY A 67 9.34 -11.57 3.89
CA GLY A 67 10.21 -12.38 4.73
C GLY A 67 10.39 -13.78 4.13
N TYR A 68 11.04 -14.68 4.86
CA TYR A 68 11.33 -16.05 4.38
C TYR A 68 10.07 -16.84 4.00
N GLU A 69 9.08 -16.92 4.89
CA GLU A 69 7.83 -17.70 4.68
C GLU A 69 6.56 -16.83 4.62
N HIS A 70 6.70 -15.52 4.51
CA HIS A 70 5.54 -14.62 4.48
C HIS A 70 5.77 -13.40 3.61
N GLN A 71 4.68 -12.91 3.02
CA GLN A 71 4.62 -11.67 2.27
C GLN A 71 3.44 -10.84 2.77
N GLU A 72 3.64 -9.53 2.84
CA GLU A 72 2.61 -8.56 3.22
C GLU A 72 2.41 -7.54 2.10
N THR A 73 1.16 -7.29 1.73
CA THR A 73 0.78 -6.22 0.78
C THR A 73 0.09 -5.10 1.54
N PRO A 74 0.59 -3.85 1.49
CA PRO A 74 0.02 -2.75 2.27
C PRO A 74 -1.34 -2.35 1.70
N VAL A 75 -2.32 -2.18 2.59
CA VAL A 75 -3.68 -1.74 2.25
C VAL A 75 -4.06 -0.41 2.90
N SER A 76 -3.28 0.04 3.88
CA SER A 76 -3.39 1.37 4.48
C SER A 76 -2.03 1.81 4.99
N VAL A 77 -1.64 3.05 4.72
CA VAL A 77 -0.43 3.67 5.28
C VAL A 77 -0.82 5.05 5.78
N ARG A 78 -0.62 5.30 7.08
CA ARG A 78 -0.91 6.59 7.72
C ARG A 78 0.31 7.07 8.48
N LEU A 79 0.80 8.25 8.14
CA LEU A 79 1.83 8.93 8.92
C LEU A 79 1.28 9.27 10.31
N VAL A 80 2.02 8.92 11.35
CA VAL A 80 1.68 9.14 12.77
C VAL A 80 2.60 10.17 13.41
N SER A 81 3.88 10.20 13.01
CA SER A 81 4.85 11.19 13.47
C SER A 81 5.85 11.51 12.38
N THR A 82 6.33 12.75 12.36
CA THR A 82 7.42 13.21 11.47
C THR A 82 8.80 13.18 12.16
N ASN A 83 8.86 13.10 13.49
CA ASN A 83 10.14 13.00 14.22
C ASN A 83 9.97 12.28 15.58
N PRO A 84 10.42 11.01 15.72
CA PRO A 84 10.93 10.16 14.64
C PRO A 84 9.85 9.90 13.58
N HIS A 85 10.25 9.57 12.36
CA HIS A 85 9.29 9.18 11.34
C HIS A 85 8.58 7.91 11.77
N ALA A 86 7.25 7.93 11.80
CA ALA A 86 6.46 6.78 12.18
C ALA A 86 5.17 6.66 11.35
N TRP A 87 4.82 5.43 11.00
CA TRP A 87 3.61 5.11 10.23
C TRP A 87 2.84 3.97 10.88
N ALA A 88 1.52 4.12 10.93
CA ALA A 88 0.62 2.99 11.15
C ALA A 88 0.33 2.37 9.77
N ILE A 89 0.73 1.12 9.58
CA ILE A 89 0.58 0.40 8.32
C ILE A 89 -0.27 -0.84 8.57
N SER A 90 -1.33 -0.95 7.78
CA SER A 90 -2.11 -2.18 7.69
C SER A 90 -1.75 -2.91 6.41
N ALA A 91 -1.56 -4.22 6.49
CA ALA A 91 -1.27 -5.07 5.33
C ALA A 91 -2.13 -6.34 5.33
N ILE A 92 -2.24 -6.96 4.16
CA ILE A 92 -2.77 -8.32 4.02
C ILE A 92 -1.57 -9.25 3.94
N ALA A 93 -1.53 -10.25 4.82
CA ALA A 93 -0.51 -11.27 4.80
C ALA A 93 -0.97 -12.49 3.99
N ASP A 94 -0.02 -13.19 3.35
CA ASP A 94 -0.28 -14.35 2.49
C ASP A 94 -0.33 -15.69 3.24
N PHE A 95 0.19 -15.77 4.47
CA PHE A 95 0.22 -17.00 5.25
C PHE A 95 -1.17 -17.51 5.67
N ALA A 96 -2.19 -16.65 5.65
CA ALA A 96 -3.58 -17.05 5.86
C ALA A 96 -4.53 -16.08 5.12
N ILE A 97 -5.48 -16.66 4.39
CA ILE A 97 -6.43 -15.88 3.55
C ILE A 97 -7.18 -14.87 4.42
N GLY A 98 -7.06 -13.60 4.06
CA GLY A 98 -7.76 -12.51 4.73
C GLY A 98 -7.14 -12.06 6.05
N THR A 99 -5.99 -12.61 6.44
CA THR A 99 -5.30 -12.15 7.64
C THR A 99 -4.73 -10.75 7.40
N ARG A 100 -5.19 -9.82 8.23
CA ARG A 100 -4.72 -8.45 8.27
C ARG A 100 -3.69 -8.30 9.38
N THR A 101 -2.59 -7.62 9.08
CA THR A 101 -1.63 -7.17 10.08
C THR A 101 -1.76 -5.66 10.23
N ASP A 102 -1.71 -5.17 11.47
CA ASP A 102 -1.78 -3.75 11.80
C ASP A 102 -0.55 -3.42 12.67
N ASN A 103 0.41 -2.72 12.07
CA ASN A 103 1.74 -2.54 12.62
C ASN A 103 2.12 -1.05 12.70
N LEU A 104 2.82 -0.66 13.76
CA LEU A 104 3.50 0.62 13.89
C LEU A 104 4.96 0.47 13.45
N TYR A 105 5.34 1.21 12.42
CA TYR A 105 6.70 1.31 11.90
C TYR A 105 7.31 2.60 12.42
N VAL A 106 8.46 2.54 13.11
CA VAL A 106 9.21 3.69 13.61
C VAL A 106 10.61 3.66 13.02
N LEU A 107 10.97 4.70 12.29
CA LEU A 107 12.24 4.82 11.59
C LEU A 107 13.10 5.95 12.18
N LYS A 108 14.37 5.63 12.48
CA LYS A 108 15.39 6.61 12.87
C LYS A 108 16.74 6.26 12.24
N GLY A 109 17.08 6.90 11.12
CA GLY A 109 18.26 6.55 10.33
C GLY A 109 18.19 5.09 9.89
N GLU A 110 19.24 4.31 10.19
CA GLU A 110 19.32 2.88 9.86
C GLU A 110 18.67 1.94 10.90
N HIS A 111 17.79 2.48 11.74
CA HIS A 111 17.05 1.73 12.76
C HIS A 111 15.57 1.71 12.40
N LEU A 112 15.03 0.51 12.23
CA LEU A 112 13.59 0.30 12.03
C LEU A 112 13.04 -0.51 13.19
N VAL A 113 11.98 -0.02 13.81
CA VAL A 113 11.21 -0.76 14.82
C VAL A 113 9.83 -1.03 14.26
N ILE A 114 9.38 -2.29 14.32
CA ILE A 114 8.03 -2.70 13.93
C ILE A 114 7.36 -3.31 15.16
N SER A 115 6.15 -2.87 15.47
CA SER A 115 5.36 -3.41 16.58
C SER A 115 3.89 -3.59 16.19
N ASP A 116 3.31 -4.72 16.58
CA ASP A 116 1.88 -5.04 16.48
C ASP A 116 1.10 -4.64 17.76
N GLY A 117 1.79 -4.06 18.75
CA GLY A 117 1.24 -3.72 20.07
C GLY A 117 1.43 -4.80 21.14
N GLU A 118 1.78 -6.03 20.75
CA GLU A 118 2.08 -7.16 21.65
C GLU A 118 3.56 -7.51 21.65
N SER A 119 4.20 -7.41 20.47
CA SER A 119 5.59 -7.71 20.19
C SER A 119 6.30 -6.51 19.55
N VAL A 120 7.62 -6.50 19.66
CA VAL A 120 8.49 -5.47 19.06
C VAL A 120 9.67 -6.14 18.39
N ARG A 121 9.88 -5.83 17.12
CA ARG A 121 11.03 -6.28 16.33
C ARG A 121 11.89 -5.08 16.00
N GLN A 122 13.20 -5.21 16.23
CA GLN A 122 14.17 -4.15 15.98
C GLN A 122 15.11 -4.59 14.88
N TYR A 123 15.13 -3.81 13.81
CA TYR A 123 15.89 -4.09 12.62
C TYR A 123 16.98 -3.05 12.36
N ARG A 124 17.97 -3.49 11.58
CA ARG A 124 19.06 -2.71 11.03
C ARG A 124 19.03 -2.82 9.52
N ARG A 125 19.22 -1.69 8.84
CA ARG A 125 19.40 -1.74 7.40
C ARG A 125 20.68 -2.48 7.08
N CYS A 126 20.59 -3.42 6.16
CA CYS A 126 21.74 -4.15 5.64
C CYS A 126 22.54 -3.28 4.67
N LYS A 127 23.81 -3.62 4.52
CA LYS A 127 24.78 -2.93 3.66
C LYS A 127 25.20 -3.80 2.49
#